data_AF-A0A7C2SPH5-F1
#
_entry.id   AF-A0A7C2SPH5-F1
#
_cell.length_a   1.000
_cell.length_b   1.000
_cell.length_c   1.000
_cell.angle_alpha   90.00
_cell.angle_beta   90.00
_cell.angle_gamma   90.00
#
_symmetry.space_group_name_H-M   'P 1'
#
loop_
_entity.id
_entity.type
_entity.pdbx_description
1 polymer ?
#
loop_
_entity_poly.entity_id
_entity_poly.type
_entity_poly.pdbx_seq_one_letter_code
_entity_poly.pdbx_strand_id
1 'polypeptide(L)'
;MSPAAWLTLAVLIGMILVLVRERLDTTAALVGAVGLLLVLGVLTPERALAALASPAVAVVGLFSLPVLPLSRSGFLARVSAWLFHRPQLPPPVAAHSLRALAPLVFLSAFAAKPRWLPP
;
A
#
# COMPACT_ATOMS: atom_id res chain seq x y z
N MET A 1 -0.76 23.94 -24.41
CA MET A 1 -0.27 22.97 -23.40
C MET A 1 1.23 22.79 -23.61
N SER A 2 2.05 22.75 -22.56
CA SER A 2 3.51 22.67 -22.71
C SER A 2 3.96 21.31 -23.27
N PRO A 3 5.04 21.24 -24.08
CA PRO A 3 5.57 19.97 -24.59
C PRO A 3 5.93 18.97 -23.48
N ALA A 4 6.43 19.49 -22.35
CA ALA A 4 6.74 18.70 -21.16
C ALA A 4 5.51 18.01 -20.56
N ALA A 5 4.32 18.63 -20.62
CA ALA A 5 3.09 18.04 -20.08
C ALA A 5 2.61 16.83 -20.92
N TRP A 6 2.85 16.84 -22.22
CA TRP A 6 2.55 15.68 -23.06
C TRP A 6 3.50 14.52 -22.80
N LEU A 7 4.78 14.81 -22.55
CA LEU A 7 5.76 13.79 -22.18
C LEU A 7 5.45 13.16 -20.83
N THR A 8 5.11 13.93 -19.80
CA THR A 8 4.70 13.35 -18.51
C THR A 8 3.48 12.47 -18.63
N LEU A 9 2.50 12.90 -19.43
CA LEU A 9 1.29 12.13 -19.65
C LEU A 9 1.59 10.81 -20.37
N ALA A 10 2.44 10.84 -21.40
CA ALA A 10 2.86 9.64 -22.10
C ALA A 10 3.59 8.64 -21.17
N VAL A 11 4.50 9.13 -20.33
CA VAL A 11 5.20 8.27 -19.35
C VAL A 11 4.23 7.70 -18.31
N LEU A 12 3.28 8.50 -17.84
CA LEU A 12 2.27 8.06 -16.88
C LEU A 12 1.39 6.95 -17.47
N ILE A 13 0.92 7.14 -18.70
CA ILE A 13 0.12 6.13 -19.42
C ILE A 13 0.95 4.86 -19.64
N GLY A 14 2.22 5.01 -20.05
CA GLY A 14 3.14 3.89 -20.22
C GLY A 14 3.36 3.09 -18.93
N MET A 15 3.56 3.78 -17.81
CA MET A 15 3.68 3.16 -16.48
C MET A 15 2.42 2.38 -16.12
N ILE A 16 1.24 2.98 -16.29
CA ILE A 16 -0.04 2.29 -16.01
C ILE A 16 -0.18 1.04 -16.87
N LEU A 17 0.14 1.11 -18.17
CA LEU A 17 0.11 -0.03 -19.07
C LEU A 17 1.06 -1.16 -18.64
N VAL A 18 2.25 -0.81 -18.13
CA VAL A 18 3.20 -1.79 -17.59
C VAL A 18 2.62 -2.48 -16.35
N LEU A 19 2.02 -1.72 -15.43
CA LEU A 19 1.38 -2.26 -14.22
C LEU A 19 0.20 -3.17 -14.56
N VAL A 20 -0.69 -2.74 -15.47
CA VAL A 20 -1.87 -3.51 -15.90
C VAL A 20 -1.47 -4.82 -16.57
N ARG A 21 -0.33 -4.84 -17.25
CA ARG A 21 0.18 -6.06 -17.90
C ARG A 21 1.00 -6.95 -16.96
N GLU A 22 1.19 -6.54 -15.70
CA GLU A 22 1.95 -7.25 -14.66
C GLU A 22 3.33 -7.74 -15.12
N ARG A 23 3.93 -7.08 -16.12
CA ARG A 23 5.19 -7.54 -16.73
C ARG A 23 6.42 -7.21 -15.90
N LEU A 24 6.30 -6.23 -15.01
CA LEU A 24 7.36 -5.78 -14.12
C LEU A 24 6.81 -5.67 -12.71
N ASP A 25 7.68 -5.88 -11.73
CA ASP A 25 7.39 -5.54 -10.34
C ASP A 25 6.93 -4.07 -10.27
N THR A 26 5.85 -3.81 -9.52
CA THR A 26 5.30 -2.48 -9.28
C THR A 26 6.38 -1.48 -8.89
N THR A 27 7.32 -1.88 -8.03
CA THR A 27 8.42 -1.01 -7.61
C THR A 27 9.36 -0.70 -8.77
N ALA A 28 9.70 -1.68 -9.60
CA ALA A 28 10.55 -1.49 -10.77
C ALA A 28 9.89 -0.60 -11.83
N ALA A 29 8.59 -0.77 -12.07
CA ALA A 29 7.84 0.06 -13.01
C ALA A 29 7.77 1.53 -12.56
N LEU A 30 7.52 1.78 -11.28
CA LEU A 30 7.51 3.12 -10.69
C LEU A 30 8.89 3.80 -10.76
N VAL A 31 9.94 3.09 -10.34
CA VAL A 31 11.32 3.62 -10.40
C VAL A 31 11.74 3.88 -11.84
N GLY A 32 11.38 2.99 -12.77
CA GLY A 32 11.63 3.17 -14.20
C GLY A 32 10.94 4.41 -14.76
N ALA A 33 9.68 4.65 -14.42
CA ALA A 33 8.94 5.84 -14.86
C ALA A 33 9.56 7.14 -14.32
N VAL A 34 9.92 7.17 -13.03
CA VAL A 34 10.62 8.32 -12.43
C VAL A 34 11.99 8.53 -13.08
N GLY A 35 12.76 7.46 -13.28
CA GLY A 35 14.05 7.51 -13.96
C GLY A 35 13.94 8.06 -15.39
N LEU A 36 12.92 7.64 -16.13
CA LEU A 36 12.66 8.13 -17.48
C LEU A 36 12.33 9.64 -17.49
N LEU A 37 11.52 10.11 -16.53
CA LEU A 37 11.21 11.53 -16.37
C LEU A 37 12.42 12.38 -15.97
N LEU A 38 13.33 11.82 -15.17
CA LEU A 38 14.59 12.47 -14.81
C LEU A 38 15.52 12.57 -16.02
N VAL A 39 15.70 11.49 -16.78
CA VAL A 39 16.53 11.48 -18.01
C VAL A 39 16.00 12.45 -19.06
N LEU A 40 14.67 12.56 -19.19
CA LEU A 40 14.01 13.50 -20.09
C LEU A 40 14.07 14.96 -19.59
N GLY A 41 14.61 15.21 -18.40
CA GLY A 41 14.74 16.55 -17.81
C GLY A 41 13.41 17.20 -17.42
N VAL A 42 12.32 16.44 -17.44
CA VAL A 42 10.98 16.95 -17.12
C VAL A 42 10.77 17.02 -15.61
N LEU A 43 11.42 16.12 -14.88
CA LEU A 43 11.45 16.11 -13.42
C LEU A 43 12.87 16.42 -12.94
N THR A 44 13.02 17.26 -11.92
CA THR A 44 14.31 17.50 -11.27
C THR A 44 14.53 16.49 -10.15
N PRO A 45 15.78 16.09 -9.84
CA PRO A 45 16.05 15.09 -8.81
C PRO A 45 15.56 15.52 -7.42
N GLU A 46 15.57 16.82 -7.11
CA GLU A 46 15.07 17.35 -5.84
C GLU A 46 13.56 17.11 -5.71
N ARG A 47 12.80 17.27 -6.80
CA ARG A 47 11.36 17.01 -6.81
C ARG A 47 11.04 15.53 -6.69
N ALA A 48 11.84 14.67 -7.32
CA ALA A 48 11.71 13.23 -7.19
C ALA A 48 12.00 12.76 -5.74
N LEU A 49 13.08 13.26 -5.15
CA LEU A 49 13.45 12.97 -3.76
C LEU A 49 12.43 13.54 -2.75
N ALA A 50 11.84 14.69 -3.02
CA ALA A 50 10.78 15.26 -2.19
C ALA A 50 9.54 14.35 -2.14
N ALA A 51 9.20 13.68 -3.25
CA ALA A 51 8.10 12.71 -3.26
C ALA A 51 8.41 11.47 -2.39
N LEU A 52 9.65 10.99 -2.42
CA LEU A 52 10.13 9.87 -1.59
C LEU A 52 10.18 10.24 -0.10
N ALA A 53 10.57 11.46 0.23
CA ALA A 53 10.59 11.98 1.60
C ALA A 53 9.19 12.39 2.12
N SER A 54 8.12 12.06 1.39
CA SER A 54 6.77 12.46 1.79
C SER A 54 6.33 11.76 3.08
N PRO A 55 5.54 12.43 3.94
CA PRO A 55 4.97 11.82 5.13
C PRO A 55 4.19 10.54 4.82
N ALA A 56 3.58 10.45 3.64
CA ALA A 56 2.85 9.26 3.20
C ALA A 56 3.78 8.04 3.05
N VAL A 57 4.93 8.20 2.39
CA VAL A 57 5.92 7.12 2.24
C VAL A 57 6.48 6.70 3.59
N ALA A 58 6.76 7.67 4.48
CA ALA A 58 7.23 7.39 5.83
C ALA A 58 6.21 6.57 6.65
N VAL A 59 4.92 6.93 6.57
CA VAL A 59 3.83 6.19 7.23
C VAL A 59 3.75 4.77 6.69
N VAL A 60 3.72 4.58 5.37
CA VAL A 60 3.68 3.23 4.77
C VAL A 60 4.89 2.41 5.18
N GLY A 61 6.08 3.01 5.17
CA GLY A 61 7.32 2.39 5.66
C GLY A 61 7.20 1.94 7.11
N LEU A 62 6.75 2.84 8.00
CA LEU A 62 6.58 2.55 9.42
C LEU A 62 5.62 1.38 9.67
N PHE A 63 4.49 1.33 8.98
CA PHE A 63 3.54 0.22 9.08
C PHE A 63 4.07 -1.09 8.49
N SER A 64 5.01 -1.03 7.55
CA SER A 64 5.58 -2.21 6.89
C SER A 64 6.78 -2.81 7.66
N LEU A 65 7.53 -2.01 8.42
CA LEU A 65 8.68 -2.45 9.23
C LEU A 65 8.42 -3.69 10.12
N PRO A 66 7.30 -3.79 10.87
CA PRO A 66 7.10 -4.91 11.80
C PRO A 66 6.77 -6.25 11.12
N VAL A 67 6.47 -6.30 9.82
CA VAL A 67 5.97 -7.53 9.16
C VAL A 67 7.00 -8.67 9.16
N LEU A 68 8.27 -8.37 8.91
CA LEU A 68 9.35 -9.37 8.92
C LEU A 68 9.63 -9.99 10.31
N PRO A 69 9.80 -9.20 11.39
CA PRO A 69 10.07 -9.76 12.72
C PRO A 69 8.85 -10.46 13.33
N LEU A 70 7.64 -9.98 13.05
CA LEU A 70 6.41 -10.61 13.58
C LEU A 70 6.10 -11.95 12.91
N SER A 71 6.40 -12.10 11.61
CA SER A 71 6.23 -13.36 10.89
C SER A 71 7.22 -14.44 11.33
N ARG A 72 8.48 -14.07 11.63
CA ARG A 72 9.51 -15.02 12.09
C ARG A 72 9.38 -15.44 13.56
N SER A 73 8.80 -14.59 14.41
CA SER A 73 8.76 -14.80 15.87
C SER A 73 7.58 -15.67 16.35
N GLY A 74 6.75 -16.18 15.43
CA GLY A 74 5.51 -16.88 15.77
C GLY A 74 4.54 -16.01 16.59
N PHE A 75 4.74 -14.68 16.61
CA PHE A 75 3.89 -13.76 17.35
C PHE A 75 2.47 -13.78 16.81
N LEU A 76 2.32 -13.82 15.49
CA LEU A 76 1.00 -13.94 14.85
C LEU A 76 0.29 -15.25 15.26
N ALA A 77 1.02 -16.36 15.37
CA ALA A 77 0.47 -17.63 15.82
C ALA A 77 0.07 -17.61 17.31
N ARG A 78 0.80 -16.85 18.15
CA ARG A 78 0.45 -16.63 19.57
C ARG A 78 -0.73 -15.69 19.75
N VAL A 79 -0.80 -14.62 18.97
CA VAL A 79 -1.95 -13.70 18.97
C VAL A 79 -3.18 -14.40 18.45
N SER A 80 -3.07 -15.17 17.36
CA SER A 80 -4.21 -15.97 16.87
C SER A 80 -4.61 -17.02 17.90
N ALA A 81 -3.66 -17.72 18.52
CA ALA A 81 -3.98 -18.68 19.57
C ALA A 81 -4.69 -18.00 20.75
N TRP A 82 -4.21 -16.85 21.22
CA TRP A 82 -4.83 -16.09 22.30
C TRP A 82 -6.22 -15.55 21.93
N LEU A 83 -6.38 -15.01 20.73
CA LEU A 83 -7.65 -14.50 20.22
C LEU A 83 -8.67 -15.64 20.00
N PHE A 84 -8.19 -16.85 19.69
CA PHE A 84 -8.99 -18.05 19.45
C PHE A 84 -8.92 -19.08 20.60
N HIS A 85 -8.49 -18.71 21.81
CA HIS A 85 -8.52 -19.60 22.98
C HIS A 85 -9.97 -19.81 23.47
N ARG A 86 -10.63 -20.80 22.83
CA ARG A 86 -11.59 -21.84 23.31
C ARG A 86 -12.77 -21.46 24.25
N PRO A 87 -14.00 -22.02 24.06
CA PRO A 87 -14.30 -23.47 24.15
C PRO A 87 -15.13 -24.07 23.00
N GLN A 88 -15.13 -25.41 22.96
CA GLN A 88 -15.77 -26.30 21.99
C GLN A 88 -17.31 -26.34 22.13
N LEU A 89 -18.01 -25.25 21.86
CA LEU A 89 -19.45 -25.32 21.62
C LEU A 89 -19.73 -24.86 20.19
N PRO A 90 -20.45 -25.62 19.36
CA PRO A 90 -20.73 -25.25 17.97
C PRO A 90 -21.65 -24.02 17.95
N PRO A 91 -21.18 -22.80 17.63
CA PRO A 91 -22.06 -21.64 17.54
C PRO A 91 -22.57 -21.50 16.11
N PRO A 92 -23.71 -20.82 15.91
CA PRO A 92 -24.29 -20.59 14.61
C PRO A 92 -23.31 -19.86 13.67
N VAL A 93 -23.30 -20.30 12.40
CA VAL A 93 -22.34 -19.91 11.34
C VAL A 93 -22.21 -18.39 11.17
N ALA A 94 -23.26 -17.62 11.46
CA ALA A 94 -23.30 -16.17 11.36
C ALA A 94 -22.44 -15.43 12.41
N ALA A 95 -22.29 -15.99 13.62
CA ALA A 95 -21.52 -15.34 14.68
C ALA A 95 -20.00 -15.48 14.45
N HIS A 96 -19.57 -16.54 13.77
CA HIS A 96 -18.17 -16.78 13.43
C HIS A 96 -17.66 -15.85 12.32
N SER A 97 -18.45 -15.67 11.26
CA SER A 97 -18.11 -14.75 10.17
C SER A 97 -18.12 -13.30 10.62
N LEU A 98 -19.11 -12.87 11.43
CA LEU A 98 -19.14 -11.49 11.94
C LEU A 98 -17.94 -11.17 12.86
N ARG A 99 -17.49 -12.12 13.68
CA ARG A 99 -16.38 -11.93 14.63
C ARG A 99 -15.01 -11.99 13.96
N ALA A 100 -14.88 -12.73 12.85
CA ALA A 100 -13.69 -12.72 12.01
C ALA A 100 -13.63 -11.46 11.11
N LEU A 101 -14.78 -10.99 10.63
CA LEU A 101 -14.87 -9.80 9.80
C LEU A 101 -14.81 -8.50 10.61
N ALA A 102 -15.28 -8.47 11.86
CA ALA A 102 -15.27 -7.27 12.71
C ALA A 102 -13.88 -6.60 12.83
N PRO A 103 -12.79 -7.32 13.18
CA PRO A 103 -11.47 -6.69 13.24
C PRO A 103 -10.97 -6.27 11.86
N LEU A 104 -11.29 -7.03 10.80
CA LEU A 104 -10.91 -6.69 9.43
C LEU A 104 -11.62 -5.41 8.94
N VAL A 105 -12.92 -5.28 9.21
CA VAL A 105 -13.74 -4.11 8.88
C VAL A 105 -13.27 -2.90 9.69
N PHE A 106 -12.97 -3.09 10.98
CA PHE A 106 -12.44 -2.03 11.83
C PHE A 106 -11.07 -1.52 11.33
N LEU A 107 -10.16 -2.43 11.01
CA LEU A 107 -8.85 -2.12 10.42
C LEU A 107 -9.01 -1.48 9.03
N SER A 108 -9.94 -1.96 8.21
CA SER A 108 -10.23 -1.39 6.89
C SER A 108 -10.82 0.01 6.98
N ALA A 109 -11.67 0.31 7.97
CA ALA A 109 -12.25 1.63 8.17
C ALA A 109 -11.18 2.66 8.58
N PHE A 110 -10.18 2.23 9.36
CA PHE A 110 -9.02 3.06 9.70
C PHE A 110 -8.06 3.25 8.53
N ALA A 111 -7.83 2.21 7.73
CA ALA A 111 -7.03 2.29 6.51
C ALA A 111 -7.71 3.15 5.43
N ALA A 112 -9.04 3.10 5.36
CA ALA A 112 -9.86 3.83 4.40
C ALA A 112 -10.33 5.18 4.94
N LYS A 113 -9.50 5.93 5.69
CA LYS A 113 -9.84 7.33 6.02
C LYS A 113 -9.98 8.12 4.70
N PRO A 114 -11.19 8.53 4.27
CA PRO A 114 -11.37 9.19 2.98
C PRO A 114 -10.87 10.62 3.14
N ARG A 115 -9.87 10.99 2.34
CA ARG A 115 -9.22 12.30 2.37
C ARG A 115 -10.06 13.42 1.70
N TRP A 116 -11.39 13.26 1.63
CA TRP A 116 -12.30 14.06 0.78
C TRP A 116 -13.37 14.88 1.53
N LEU A 117 -13.25 15.07 2.84
CA LEU A 117 -14.09 16.02 3.58
C LEU A 117 -13.35 17.37 3.69
N PRO A 118 -13.79 18.44 3.00
CA PRO A 118 -13.35 19.79 3.34
C PRO A 118 -13.86 20.18 4.75
N PRO A 119 -13.20 21.14 5.42
CA PRO A 119 -13.58 21.60 6.77
C PRO A 119 -14.98 22.22 6.81
#